data_AF-A0A7V9STY1-F1
#
_entry.id   AF-A0A7V9STY1-F1
#
_cell.length_a   1.000
_cell.length_b   1.000
_cell.length_c   1.000
_cell.angle_alpha   90.00
_cell.angle_beta   90.00
_cell.angle_gamma   90.00
#
_symmetry.space_group_name_H-M   'P 1'
#
loop_
_entity.id
_entity.type
_entity.pdbx_description
1 polymer ?
#
loop_
_entity_poly.entity_id
_entity_poly.type
_entity_poly.pdbx_seq_one_letter_code
_entity_poly.pdbx_strand_id
1 'polypeptide(L)'
;MEGITTVKVSDLEQLFNLNTQLLSEIKQLKQIEEDIRAYSIQKTADMIGLHYTTIRSFVKKGILFAKYVDGTRGKCIIPYWSIKEYLKSTKNSNQ
;
A
#
# COMPACT_ATOMS: atom_id res chain seq x y z
N MET A 1 -39.92 -33.98 -4.60
CA MET A 1 -39.09 -34.51 -3.51
C MET A 1 -37.72 -33.88 -3.66
N GLU A 2 -37.45 -32.83 -2.88
CA GLU A 2 -36.12 -32.20 -2.87
C GLU A 2 -35.15 -33.16 -2.16
N GLY A 3 -34.13 -33.60 -2.89
CA GLY A 3 -33.15 -34.56 -2.38
C GLY A 3 -32.35 -33.94 -1.25
N ILE A 4 -32.35 -34.59 -0.08
CA ILE A 4 -31.46 -34.23 1.03
C ILE A 4 -30.03 -34.45 0.53
N THR A 5 -29.32 -33.35 0.29
CA THR A 5 -27.92 -33.40 -0.13
C THR A 5 -27.08 -33.60 1.14
N THR A 6 -26.51 -34.78 1.31
CA THR A 6 -25.66 -35.11 2.45
C THR A 6 -24.28 -34.48 2.27
N VAL A 7 -24.02 -33.38 2.97
CA VAL A 7 -22.70 -32.74 3.02
C VAL A 7 -21.79 -33.56 3.92
N LYS A 8 -20.62 -33.98 3.41
CA LYS A 8 -19.64 -34.68 4.24
C LYS A 8 -18.84 -33.67 5.06
N VAL A 9 -18.54 -34.02 6.30
CA VAL A 9 -17.68 -33.20 7.18
C VAL A 9 -16.31 -32.95 6.54
N SER A 10 -15.77 -33.92 5.79
CA SER A 10 -14.53 -33.77 5.03
C SER A 10 -14.58 -32.63 4.01
N ASP A 11 -15.74 -32.43 3.37
CA ASP A 11 -15.90 -31.39 2.36
C ASP A 11 -15.93 -30.01 3.03
N LEU A 12 -16.51 -29.91 4.24
CA LEU A 12 -16.49 -28.70 5.06
C LEU A 12 -15.07 -28.35 5.54
N GLU A 13 -14.29 -29.34 5.97
CA GLU A 13 -12.90 -29.16 6.38
C GLU A 13 -12.02 -28.69 5.22
N GLN A 14 -12.19 -29.28 4.04
CA GLN A 14 -11.50 -28.84 2.82
C GLN A 14 -11.85 -27.39 2.47
N LEU A 15 -13.13 -27.03 2.50
CA LEU A 15 -13.58 -25.66 2.24
C LEU A 15 -13.00 -24.67 3.26
N PHE A 16 -12.96 -25.03 4.55
CA PHE A 16 -12.37 -24.19 5.59
C PHE A 16 -10.88 -23.94 5.37
N ASN A 17 -10.13 -24.99 5.04
CA ASN A 17 -8.69 -24.89 4.75
C ASN A 17 -8.43 -24.01 3.52
N LEU A 18 -9.21 -24.22 2.45
CA LEU A 18 -9.13 -23.39 1.25
C LEU A 18 -9.44 -21.92 1.56
N ASN A 19 -10.47 -21.64 2.35
CA ASN A 19 -10.83 -20.28 2.74
C ASN A 19 -9.69 -19.60 3.52
N THR A 20 -9.07 -20.34 4.45
CA THR A 20 -7.93 -19.84 5.23
C THR A 20 -6.73 -19.52 4.34
N GLN A 21 -6.44 -20.38 3.36
CA GLN A 21 -5.38 -20.15 2.39
C GLN A 21 -5.65 -18.91 1.52
N LEU A 22 -6.85 -18.80 0.95
CA LEU A 22 -7.25 -17.66 0.13
C LEU A 22 -7.16 -16.33 0.89
N LEU A 23 -7.58 -16.32 2.16
CA LEU A 23 -7.46 -15.13 3.02
C LEU A 23 -5.99 -14.71 3.22
N SER A 24 -5.09 -15.69 3.38
CA SER A 24 -3.65 -15.42 3.48
C SER A 24 -3.09 -14.84 2.18
N GLU A 25 -3.44 -15.42 1.04
CA GLU A 25 -3.00 -14.94 -0.28
C GLU A 25 -3.51 -13.53 -0.56
N ILE A 26 -4.78 -13.23 -0.26
CA ILE A 26 -5.35 -11.88 -0.39
C ILE A 26 -4.57 -10.87 0.46
N LYS A 27 -4.20 -11.25 1.69
CA LYS A 27 -3.41 -10.38 2.57
C LYS A 27 -2.04 -10.08 1.98
N GLN A 28 -1.37 -11.08 1.42
CA GLN A 28 -0.07 -10.90 0.76
C GLN A 28 -0.17 -10.02 -0.48
N LEU A 29 -1.17 -10.25 -1.33
CA LEU A 29 -1.40 -9.45 -2.53
C LEU A 29 -1.67 -7.98 -2.20
N LYS A 30 -2.45 -7.70 -1.14
CA LYS A 30 -2.67 -6.33 -0.67
C LYS A 30 -1.38 -5.66 -0.22
N GLN A 31 -0.51 -6.39 0.47
CA GLN A 31 0.79 -5.85 0.89
C GLN A 31 1.67 -5.51 -0.33
N ILE A 32 1.75 -6.44 -1.29
CA ILE A 32 2.49 -6.21 -2.54
C ILE A 32 1.94 -4.99 -3.28
N GLU A 33 0.62 -4.87 -3.38
CA GLU A 33 -0.03 -3.72 -4.00
C GLU A 33 0.36 -2.41 -3.32
N GLU A 34 0.41 -2.37 -1.98
CA GLU A 34 0.85 -1.19 -1.24
C GLU A 34 2.33 -0.86 -1.48
N ASP A 35 3.19 -1.88 -1.60
CA ASP A 35 4.63 -1.71 -1.77
C ASP A 35 4.99 -1.17 -3.16
N ILE A 36 4.26 -1.59 -4.21
CA ILE A 36 4.48 -1.14 -5.59
C ILE A 36 3.80 0.19 -5.90
N ARG A 37 2.78 0.57 -5.13
CA ARG A 37 1.98 1.77 -5.36
C ARG A 37 2.85 3.02 -5.17
N ALA A 38 2.85 3.88 -6.18
CA ALA A 38 3.62 5.11 -6.16
C ALA A 38 2.83 6.27 -6.77
N TYR A 39 3.14 7.49 -6.32
CA TYR A 39 2.41 8.70 -6.65
C TYR A 39 3.32 9.81 -7.15
N SER A 40 2.79 10.71 -7.98
CA SER A 40 3.52 11.92 -8.37
C SER A 40 3.69 12.87 -7.19
N ILE A 41 4.65 13.80 -7.27
CA ILE A 41 4.80 14.88 -6.28
C ILE A 41 3.48 15.62 -6.04
N GLN A 42 2.73 15.94 -7.10
CA GLN A 42 1.46 16.66 -6.97
C GLN A 42 0.45 15.85 -6.17
N LYS A 43 0.27 14.57 -6.51
CA LYS A 43 -0.68 13.72 -5.79
C LYS A 43 -0.27 13.53 -4.33
N THR A 44 1.02 13.37 -4.07
CA THR A 44 1.58 13.30 -2.71
C THR A 44 1.34 14.60 -1.94
N ALA A 45 1.47 15.76 -2.59
CA ALA A 45 1.18 17.06 -2.00
C ALA A 45 -0.29 17.15 -1.54
N ASP A 46 -1.22 16.71 -2.39
CA ASP A 46 -2.64 16.66 -2.06
C ASP A 46 -2.92 15.69 -0.89
N MET A 47 -2.23 14.54 -0.84
CA MET A 47 -2.42 13.54 0.23
C MET A 47 -1.89 13.99 1.59
N ILE A 48 -0.77 14.70 1.61
CA ILE A 48 -0.14 15.20 2.85
C ILE A 48 -0.75 16.54 3.28
N GLY A 49 -1.40 17.27 2.36
CA GLY A 49 -1.93 18.59 2.62
C GLY A 49 -0.84 19.68 2.63
N LEU A 50 0.20 19.50 1.82
CA LEU A 50 1.31 20.45 1.71
C LEU A 50 1.43 20.96 0.27
N HIS A 51 2.11 22.09 0.09
CA HIS A 51 2.35 22.62 -1.26
C HIS A 51 3.35 21.75 -2.04
N TYR A 52 3.19 21.68 -3.37
CA TYR A 52 4.05 20.91 -4.28
C TYR A 52 5.55 21.18 -4.08
N THR A 53 5.91 22.46 -3.88
CA THR A 53 7.32 22.87 -3.69
C THR A 53 7.92 22.29 -2.40
N THR A 54 7.12 22.14 -1.35
CA THR A 54 7.51 21.52 -0.08
C THR A 54 7.84 20.05 -0.28
N ILE A 55 6.95 19.30 -0.95
CA ILE A 55 7.19 17.88 -1.26
C ILE A 55 8.44 17.73 -2.14
N ARG A 56 8.62 18.58 -3.14
CA ARG A 56 9.84 18.60 -3.96
C ARG A 56 11.09 18.85 -3.11
N SER A 57 11.01 19.73 -2.11
CA SER A 57 12.12 19.94 -1.18
C SER A 57 12.37 18.72 -0.29
N PHE A 58 11.32 18.02 0.17
CA PHE A 58 11.48 16.82 0.99
C PHE A 58 12.16 15.71 0.23
N VAL A 59 11.81 15.51 -1.04
CA VAL A 59 12.50 14.57 -1.93
C VAL A 59 13.99 14.94 -2.08
N LYS A 60 14.30 16.21 -2.34
CA LYS A 60 15.69 16.68 -2.48
C LYS A 60 16.51 16.51 -1.19
N LYS A 61 15.88 16.67 -0.03
CA LYS A 61 16.51 16.52 1.29
C LYS A 61 16.55 15.06 1.77
N GLY A 62 16.00 14.11 1.02
CA GLY A 62 15.93 12.70 1.42
C GLY A 62 14.91 12.40 2.53
N ILE A 63 14.01 13.34 2.84
CA ILE A 63 12.93 13.16 3.84
C ILE A 63 11.84 12.24 3.28
N LEU A 64 11.57 12.33 1.98
CA LEU A 64 10.70 11.41 1.24
C LEU A 64 11.55 10.68 0.20
N PHE A 65 11.41 9.36 0.14
CA PHE A 65 12.03 8.57 -0.91
C PHE A 65 11.30 8.80 -2.24
N ALA A 66 12.05 8.98 -3.32
CA ALA A 66 11.48 9.09 -4.66
C ALA A 66 12.40 8.47 -5.69
N LYS A 67 11.79 7.92 -6.75
CA LYS A 67 12.48 7.47 -7.96
C LYS A 67 12.19 8.43 -9.09
N TYR A 68 13.23 9.02 -9.68
CA TYR A 68 13.10 9.83 -10.88
C TYR A 68 12.84 8.93 -12.10
N VAL A 69 11.90 9.34 -12.95
CA VAL A 69 11.48 8.55 -14.12
C VAL A 69 12.45 8.74 -15.27
N ASP A 70 13.01 9.94 -15.42
CA ASP A 70 13.85 10.33 -16.58
C ASP A 70 15.34 10.52 -16.19
N GLY A 71 15.83 9.78 -15.18
CA GLY A 71 17.23 9.86 -14.73
C GLY A 71 17.38 10.51 -13.36
N THR A 72 18.00 11.69 -13.26
CA THR A 72 18.33 12.35 -11.97
C THR A 72 17.57 13.66 -11.70
N ARG A 73 16.77 14.12 -12.67
CA ARG A 73 16.00 15.37 -12.59
C ARG A 73 14.64 15.20 -13.25
N GLY A 74 13.71 16.11 -12.96
CA GLY A 74 12.40 16.15 -13.61
C GLY A 74 11.31 15.42 -12.81
N LYS A 75 10.50 14.62 -13.50
CA LYS A 75 9.38 13.89 -12.91
C LYS A 75 9.91 12.77 -12.01
N CYS A 76 9.36 12.68 -10.80
CA CYS A 76 9.62 11.55 -9.91
C CYS A 76 8.31 10.98 -9.35
N ILE A 77 8.38 9.72 -8.97
CA ILE A 77 7.35 8.99 -8.27
C ILE A 77 7.81 8.70 -6.83
N ILE A 78 6.89 8.84 -5.90
CA ILE A 78 7.08 8.67 -4.46
C ILE A 78 6.31 7.42 -4.07
N PRO A 79 6.98 6.34 -3.62
CA PRO A 79 6.31 5.15 -3.17
C PRO A 79 5.40 5.43 -1.98
N TYR A 80 4.26 4.75 -1.92
CA TYR A 80 3.25 4.97 -0.90
C TYR A 80 3.76 4.66 0.51
N TRP A 81 4.62 3.65 0.66
CA TRP A 81 5.26 3.32 1.94
C TRP A 81 6.03 4.51 2.52
N SER A 82 6.74 5.28 1.68
CA SER A 82 7.52 6.45 2.16
C SER A 82 6.60 7.56 2.65
N ILE A 83 5.45 7.75 1.99
CA ILE A 83 4.41 8.70 2.42
C ILE A 83 3.85 8.27 3.78
N LYS A 84 3.54 6.98 3.96
CA LYS A 84 3.06 6.43 5.24
C LYS A 84 4.08 6.64 6.36
N GLU A 85 5.36 6.39 6.11
CA GLU A 85 6.44 6.58 7.10
C GLU A 85 6.54 8.04 7.54
N TYR A 86 6.51 8.98 6.60
CA TYR A 86 6.49 10.42 6.90
C TYR A 86 5.26 10.81 7.75
N LEU A 87 4.08 10.32 7.40
CA LEU A 87 2.85 10.60 8.16
C LEU A 87 2.87 9.97 9.57
N LYS A 88 3.57 8.86 9.76
CA LYS A 88 3.76 8.25 11.09
C LYS A 88 4.74 9.05 11.94
N SER A 89 5.88 9.46 11.37
CA SER A 89 6.90 10.21 12.13
C SER A 89 6.38 11.57 12.59
N THR A 90 5.64 12.27 11.73
CA THR A 90 5.02 13.57 12.06
C THR A 90 3.95 13.49 13.15
N LYS A 91 3.22 12.37 13.26
CA LYS A 91 2.27 12.15 14.36
C LYS A 91 2.96 11.93 15.70
N ASN A 92 4.08 11.22 15.71
CA ASN A 92 4.82 10.92 16.93
C ASN A 92 5.63 12.12 17.46
N SER A 93 5.98 13.09 16.61
CA SER A 93 6.70 14.31 17.04
C SER A 93 5.81 15.38 17.69
N ASN A 94 4.49 15.23 17.63
CA ASN A 94 3.51 16.17 18.19
C ASN A 94 2.87 15.65 19.51
N GLN A 95 3.46 14.63 20.12
CA GLN A 95 3.15 14.15 21.48
C GLN A 95 4.32 14.45 22.40
#